data_AF-A0A5S3Z5G0-F1
#
_entry.id   AF-A0A5S3Z5G0-F1
#
_cell.length_a   1.000
_cell.length_b   1.000
_cell.length_c   1.000
_cell.angle_alpha   90.00
_cell.angle_beta   90.00
_cell.angle_gamma   90.00
#
_symmetry.space_group_name_H-M   'P 1'
#
loop_
_entity.id
_entity.type
_entity.pdbx_description
1 polymer ?
#
loop_
_entity_poly.entity_id
_entity_poly.type
_entity_poly.pdbx_seq_one_letter_code
_entity_poly.pdbx_strand_id
1 'polypeptide(L)'
;MTDSVVQSQSAFSGGLKEAIRESIDHIKMLYRVDEIPWVIGYSGGKDSTATLQLIWYALQELQEEGYASKKVHVISTDTLVENPIVALWVEKSLNRMEEAAKLQNLPIVPHRLTPEIKDRFWVNLIGKGYPAPRMKFRWCTDRLKISPSNSFIQNLANKNGEAILVLGTRKAESTARAAVMDKFESSSTNTRKALGLTENGSLERVWVYTPISSWSNDDVWIYLNSVKNPWNFPNHDLMGMYQGATEGGECPLVVDKSTQSCGDSRFGCYVCTMVTEDKSMNAMIANDEEKEWMYPLVSLRNELEINDAVKEKKLAKLRRDRDNRDFRRMNGQLTVHVTKNGADVVHGPYIQSFREHMLKKVLEAQVAVQQMGPPEVQNLELLPLEELEAIRKIWLEEKHEVEDNLPKIYEQVIKAPYPGKRRAHHPVLNRDTLAKLKTYCEQHGDKEGLLYQQIRATMSVANKHRNQLRRAKLGEELNDVLDKGAFNSMFEAKEFALERERHRLHIQLTNDHSLNTEEQEKIKEKIHMITKCIKEQGYSSLPLETDVVEVD
;
A
#
# COMPACT_ATOMS: atom_id res chain seq x y z
N MET A 1 -14.91 29.03 -21.55
CA MET A 1 -15.34 27.63 -21.56
C MET A 1 -16.00 27.39 -20.22
N THR A 2 -17.26 27.02 -20.24
CA THR A 2 -18.15 27.00 -19.08
C THR A 2 -17.82 25.83 -18.16
N ASP A 3 -17.39 26.14 -16.93
CA ASP A 3 -17.35 25.20 -15.82
C ASP A 3 -18.76 24.64 -15.59
N SER A 4 -18.97 23.39 -16.00
CA SER A 4 -20.18 22.67 -15.63
C SER A 4 -20.06 22.27 -14.15
N VAL A 5 -20.47 23.19 -13.27
CA VAL A 5 -20.78 22.89 -11.87
C VAL A 5 -21.83 21.78 -11.88
N VAL A 6 -21.44 20.56 -11.54
CA VAL A 6 -22.35 19.43 -11.35
C VAL A 6 -23.35 19.85 -10.26
N GLN A 7 -24.58 20.18 -10.66
CA GLN A 7 -25.66 20.43 -9.72
C GLN A 7 -25.98 19.12 -9.00
N SER A 8 -25.37 18.87 -7.83
CA SER A 8 -25.78 17.76 -6.97
C SER A 8 -27.11 18.13 -6.32
N GLN A 9 -28.21 17.61 -6.87
CA GLN A 9 -29.48 17.55 -6.13
C GLN A 9 -29.30 16.55 -4.98
N SER A 10 -29.74 16.93 -3.77
CA SER A 10 -29.75 16.01 -2.63
C SER A 10 -30.61 14.79 -2.95
N ALA A 11 -30.13 13.61 -2.54
CA ALA A 11 -30.87 12.36 -2.67
C ALA A 11 -32.17 12.34 -1.84
N PHE A 12 -32.37 13.32 -0.95
CA PHE A 12 -33.52 13.42 -0.05
C PHE A 12 -34.50 14.54 -0.43
N SER A 13 -34.49 15.00 -1.69
CA SER A 13 -35.39 16.05 -2.17
C SER A 13 -36.89 15.73 -2.01
N GLY A 14 -37.26 14.44 -2.04
CA GLY A 14 -38.60 13.94 -1.74
C GLY A 14 -38.88 13.64 -0.27
N GLY A 15 -37.91 13.89 0.62
CA GLY A 15 -37.96 13.56 2.05
C GLY A 15 -36.98 12.44 2.43
N LEU A 16 -36.34 12.59 3.60
CA LEU A 16 -35.34 11.63 4.10
C LEU A 16 -35.96 10.25 4.35
N LYS A 17 -37.17 10.21 4.93
CA LYS A 17 -37.82 8.94 5.30
C LYS A 17 -38.22 8.14 4.07
N GLU A 18 -38.76 8.83 3.07
CA GLU A 18 -39.19 8.26 1.79
C GLU A 18 -37.99 7.66 1.05
N ALA A 19 -36.90 8.41 0.89
CA ALA A 19 -35.69 7.93 0.23
C ALA A 19 -35.04 6.74 0.93
N ILE A 20 -35.02 6.74 2.28
CA ILE A 20 -34.54 5.58 3.06
C ILE A 20 -35.45 4.38 2.82
N ARG A 21 -36.78 4.56 2.83
CA ARG A 21 -37.74 3.48 2.60
C ARG A 21 -37.57 2.88 1.21
N GLU A 22 -37.46 3.69 0.18
CA GLU A 22 -37.20 3.24 -1.19
C GLU A 22 -35.91 2.42 -1.29
N SER A 23 -34.85 2.88 -0.61
CA SER A 23 -33.57 2.16 -0.55
C SER A 23 -33.71 0.80 0.14
N ILE A 24 -34.40 0.76 1.29
CA ILE A 24 -34.67 -0.49 2.02
C ILE A 24 -35.52 -1.45 1.19
N ASP A 25 -36.59 -0.98 0.55
CA ASP A 25 -37.47 -1.81 -0.27
C ASP A 25 -36.73 -2.39 -1.48
N HIS A 26 -35.87 -1.60 -2.13
CA HIS A 26 -35.01 -2.09 -3.20
C HIS A 26 -34.03 -3.17 -2.71
N ILE A 27 -33.39 -2.97 -1.55
CA ILE A 27 -32.50 -3.98 -0.94
C ILE A 27 -33.27 -5.26 -0.64
N LYS A 28 -34.47 -5.16 -0.06
CA LYS A 28 -35.32 -6.33 0.26
C LYS A 28 -35.73 -7.08 -0.98
N MET A 29 -36.14 -6.37 -2.03
CA MET A 29 -36.47 -6.95 -3.33
C MET A 29 -35.26 -7.73 -3.86
N LEU A 30 -34.10 -7.07 -3.99
CA LEU A 30 -32.89 -7.66 -4.55
C LEU A 30 -32.41 -8.87 -3.75
N TYR A 31 -32.50 -8.81 -2.42
CA TYR A 31 -32.10 -9.91 -1.54
C TYR A 31 -32.94 -11.17 -1.76
N ARG A 32 -34.23 -11.03 -2.10
CA ARG A 32 -35.18 -12.14 -2.30
C ARG A 32 -35.19 -12.74 -3.70
N VAL A 33 -34.60 -12.07 -4.70
CA VAL A 33 -34.60 -12.56 -6.10
C VAL A 33 -33.81 -13.85 -6.24
N ASP A 34 -32.74 -14.03 -5.45
CA ASP A 34 -31.80 -15.13 -5.59
C ASP A 34 -31.15 -15.56 -4.27
N GLU A 35 -30.43 -16.69 -4.33
CA GLU A 35 -29.63 -17.26 -3.24
C GLU A 35 -28.14 -16.86 -3.32
N ILE A 36 -27.79 -15.85 -4.13
CA ILE A 36 -26.39 -15.45 -4.36
C ILE A 36 -25.86 -14.75 -3.12
N PRO A 37 -24.72 -15.18 -2.54
CA PRO A 37 -24.20 -14.59 -1.31
C PRO A 37 -23.78 -13.12 -1.53
N TRP A 38 -24.00 -12.31 -0.51
CA TRP A 38 -23.63 -10.90 -0.53
C TRP A 38 -22.31 -10.69 0.19
N VAL A 39 -21.46 -9.84 -0.37
CA VAL A 39 -20.20 -9.38 0.22
C VAL A 39 -20.26 -7.87 0.33
N ILE A 40 -20.24 -7.32 1.53
CA ILE A 40 -20.28 -5.87 1.76
C ILE A 40 -18.87 -5.40 2.06
N GLY A 41 -18.34 -4.49 1.24
CA GLY A 41 -17.07 -3.83 1.51
C GLY A 41 -17.21 -2.79 2.62
N TYR A 42 -16.59 -3.04 3.77
CA TYR A 42 -16.65 -2.17 4.95
C TYR A 42 -15.27 -1.59 5.30
N SER A 43 -15.13 -0.27 5.30
CA SER A 43 -13.87 0.42 5.61
C SER A 43 -13.88 1.15 6.96
N GLY A 44 -15.00 1.13 7.69
CA GLY A 44 -15.17 1.94 8.91
C GLY A 44 -15.44 3.42 8.66
N GLY A 45 -15.38 3.88 7.41
CA GLY A 45 -15.73 5.25 7.03
C GLY A 45 -17.23 5.48 6.91
N LYS A 46 -17.62 6.74 6.76
CA LYS A 46 -19.04 7.18 6.68
C LYS A 46 -19.83 6.46 5.59
N ASP A 47 -19.28 6.38 4.36
CA ASP A 47 -20.00 5.86 3.19
C ASP A 47 -20.28 4.35 3.34
N SER A 48 -19.29 3.59 3.80
CA SER A 48 -19.43 2.16 4.07
C SER A 48 -20.33 1.86 5.28
N THR A 49 -20.31 2.75 6.29
CA THR A 49 -21.19 2.64 7.47
C THR A 49 -22.64 2.87 7.06
N ALA A 50 -22.94 3.92 6.30
CA ALA A 50 -24.29 4.19 5.81
C ALA A 50 -24.82 3.06 4.94
N THR A 51 -23.99 2.54 4.03
CA THR A 51 -24.32 1.39 3.18
C THR A 51 -24.70 0.16 4.00
N LEU A 52 -23.88 -0.18 5.01
CA LEU A 52 -24.15 -1.33 5.86
C LEU A 52 -25.38 -1.10 6.74
N GLN A 53 -25.62 0.11 7.25
CA GLN A 53 -26.82 0.43 8.03
C GLN A 53 -28.10 0.20 7.22
N LEU A 54 -28.16 0.67 5.98
CA LEU A 54 -29.31 0.43 5.09
C LEU A 54 -29.58 -1.06 4.90
N ILE A 55 -28.53 -1.84 4.64
CA ILE A 55 -28.66 -3.29 4.43
C ILE A 55 -29.06 -4.00 5.72
N TRP A 56 -28.51 -3.58 6.85
CA TRP A 56 -28.83 -4.14 8.16
C TRP A 56 -30.30 -3.96 8.51
N TYR A 57 -30.85 -2.76 8.29
CA TYR A 57 -32.29 -2.50 8.50
C TYR A 57 -33.17 -3.31 7.57
N ALA A 58 -32.80 -3.44 6.30
CA ALA A 58 -33.51 -4.30 5.36
C ALA A 58 -33.51 -5.77 5.82
N LEU A 59 -32.40 -6.26 6.37
CA LEU A 59 -32.29 -7.62 6.89
C LEU A 59 -33.06 -7.81 8.19
N GLN A 60 -33.16 -6.80 9.06
CA GLN A 60 -34.03 -6.84 10.24
C GLN A 60 -35.49 -7.04 9.85
N GLU A 61 -35.99 -6.25 8.91
CA GLU A 61 -37.36 -6.42 8.42
C GLU A 61 -37.56 -7.80 7.75
N LEU A 62 -36.60 -8.26 6.95
CA LEU A 62 -36.68 -9.59 6.34
C LEU A 62 -36.61 -10.72 7.36
N GLN A 63 -35.91 -10.54 8.48
CA GLN A 63 -35.85 -11.51 9.56
C GLN A 63 -37.18 -11.61 10.29
N GLU A 64 -37.86 -10.48 10.52
CA GLU A 64 -39.23 -10.44 11.07
C GLU A 64 -40.24 -11.10 10.11
N GLU A 65 -40.05 -10.91 8.80
CA GLU A 65 -40.87 -11.56 7.76
C GLU A 65 -40.51 -13.04 7.53
N GLY A 66 -39.41 -13.54 8.08
CA GLY A 66 -38.95 -14.93 7.93
C GLY A 66 -38.20 -15.24 6.62
N TYR A 67 -37.73 -14.24 5.88
CA TYR A 67 -37.02 -14.40 4.60
C TYR A 67 -35.50 -14.14 4.69
N ALA A 68 -34.94 -13.84 5.87
CA ALA A 68 -33.50 -13.59 6.04
C ALA A 68 -32.66 -14.89 6.19
N SER A 69 -32.66 -15.75 5.16
CA SER A 69 -31.92 -17.04 5.17
C SER A 69 -30.48 -16.95 4.64
N LYS A 70 -30.23 -16.00 3.74
CA LYS A 70 -28.98 -15.88 2.96
C LYS A 70 -27.85 -15.19 3.74
N LYS A 71 -26.65 -15.78 3.69
CA LYS A 71 -25.49 -15.20 4.38
C LYS A 71 -25.01 -13.91 3.72
N VAL A 72 -24.74 -12.92 4.56
CA VAL A 72 -24.19 -11.62 4.18
C VAL A 72 -22.83 -11.46 4.84
N HIS A 73 -21.77 -11.46 4.04
CA HIS A 73 -20.40 -11.36 4.48
C HIS A 73 -19.97 -9.89 4.51
N VAL A 74 -19.65 -9.34 5.68
CA VAL A 74 -19.07 -7.99 5.78
C VAL A 74 -17.56 -8.15 5.80
N ILE A 75 -16.86 -7.64 4.79
CA ILE A 75 -15.40 -7.75 4.71
C ILE A 75 -14.75 -6.41 4.97
N SER A 76 -13.72 -6.39 5.81
CA SER A 76 -12.85 -5.23 6.00
C SER A 76 -11.40 -5.65 5.81
N THR A 77 -10.67 -4.95 4.95
CA THR A 77 -9.24 -5.24 4.71
C THR A 77 -8.38 -4.32 5.57
N ASP A 78 -7.75 -4.91 6.57
CA ASP A 78 -6.77 -4.25 7.40
C ASP A 78 -5.38 -4.45 6.79
N THR A 79 -4.76 -3.36 6.35
CA THR A 79 -3.43 -3.40 5.74
C THR A 79 -2.29 -3.57 6.74
N LEU A 80 -2.59 -3.57 8.04
CA LEU A 80 -1.63 -3.61 9.17
C LEU A 80 -0.71 -2.38 9.25
N VAL A 81 -0.97 -1.38 8.40
CA VAL A 81 -0.29 -0.07 8.41
C VAL A 81 -1.30 1.08 8.34
N GLU A 82 -2.59 0.83 8.60
CA GLU A 82 -3.60 1.87 8.74
C GLU A 82 -3.30 2.77 9.95
N ASN A 83 -3.84 3.99 9.97
CA ASN A 83 -3.82 4.83 11.16
C ASN A 83 -4.34 4.02 12.38
N PRO A 84 -3.59 3.92 13.50
CA PRO A 84 -3.97 3.06 14.62
C PRO A 84 -5.35 3.38 15.23
N ILE A 85 -5.75 4.66 15.28
CA ILE A 85 -7.08 5.05 15.78
C ILE A 85 -8.17 4.46 14.89
N VAL A 86 -7.96 4.50 13.57
CA VAL A 86 -8.90 3.98 12.58
C VAL A 86 -8.92 2.46 12.57
N ALA A 87 -7.76 1.81 12.73
CA ALA A 87 -7.67 0.36 12.86
C ALA A 87 -8.46 -0.13 14.09
N LEU A 88 -8.28 0.51 15.24
CA LEU A 88 -9.02 0.20 16.46
C LEU A 88 -10.53 0.48 16.31
N TRP A 89 -10.90 1.57 15.63
CA TRP A 89 -12.29 1.90 15.32
C TRP A 89 -12.96 0.79 14.49
N VAL A 90 -12.31 0.34 13.41
CA VAL A 90 -12.80 -0.73 12.55
C VAL A 90 -12.91 -2.05 13.33
N GLU A 91 -11.89 -2.40 14.11
CA GLU A 91 -11.89 -3.62 14.93
C GLU A 91 -13.04 -3.63 15.95
N LYS A 92 -13.23 -2.53 16.69
CA LYS A 92 -14.35 -2.37 17.62
C LYS A 92 -15.70 -2.49 16.90
N SER A 93 -15.83 -1.87 15.72
CA SER A 93 -17.06 -1.95 14.92
C SER A 93 -17.37 -3.38 14.47
N LEU A 94 -16.38 -4.13 13.97
CA LEU A 94 -16.56 -5.53 13.55
C LEU A 94 -16.99 -6.43 14.72
N ASN A 95 -16.39 -6.24 15.90
CA ASN A 95 -16.79 -6.98 17.12
C ASN A 95 -18.24 -6.67 17.51
N ARG A 96 -18.63 -5.39 17.47
CA ARG A 96 -20.01 -4.96 17.73
C ARG A 96 -21.00 -5.52 16.71
N MET A 97 -20.62 -5.58 15.43
CA MET A 97 -21.42 -6.24 14.40
C MET A 97 -21.61 -7.72 14.71
N GLU A 98 -20.56 -8.42 15.12
CA GLU A 98 -20.67 -9.85 15.46
C GLU A 98 -21.63 -10.08 16.64
N GLU A 99 -21.50 -9.28 17.70
CA GLU A 99 -22.40 -9.31 18.86
C GLU A 99 -23.86 -9.02 18.46
N ALA A 100 -24.08 -7.94 17.71
CA ALA A 100 -25.41 -7.50 17.31
C ALA A 100 -26.09 -8.47 16.33
N ALA A 101 -25.34 -9.03 15.38
CA ALA A 101 -25.86 -10.01 14.43
C ALA A 101 -26.35 -11.27 15.16
N LYS A 102 -25.61 -11.75 16.17
CA LYS A 102 -26.02 -12.88 17.02
C LYS A 102 -27.27 -12.54 17.84
N LEU A 103 -27.29 -11.37 18.49
CA LEU A 103 -28.40 -10.95 19.34
C LEU A 103 -29.71 -10.76 18.55
N GLN A 104 -29.61 -10.26 17.32
CA GLN A 104 -30.75 -9.99 16.44
C GLN A 104 -31.07 -11.17 15.51
N ASN A 105 -30.33 -12.28 15.62
CA ASN A 105 -30.46 -13.48 14.78
C ASN A 105 -30.40 -13.15 13.27
N LEU A 106 -29.48 -12.29 12.86
CA LEU A 106 -29.27 -11.90 11.47
C LEU A 106 -28.17 -12.73 10.82
N PRO A 107 -28.28 -13.06 9.51
CA PRO A 107 -27.30 -13.87 8.80
C PRO A 107 -26.05 -13.05 8.37
N ILE A 108 -25.60 -12.12 9.20
CA ILE A 108 -24.46 -11.24 8.93
C ILE A 108 -23.19 -11.80 9.57
N VAL A 109 -22.12 -11.92 8.79
CA VAL A 109 -20.83 -12.45 9.26
C VAL A 109 -19.72 -11.45 8.93
N PRO A 110 -19.16 -10.74 9.91
CA PRO A 110 -18.00 -9.87 9.72
C PRO A 110 -16.70 -10.66 9.56
N HIS A 111 -15.81 -10.20 8.68
CA HIS A 111 -14.48 -10.76 8.40
C HIS A 111 -13.43 -9.66 8.37
N ARG A 112 -12.42 -9.76 9.22
CA ARG A 112 -11.18 -8.97 9.11
C ARG A 112 -10.20 -9.71 8.21
N LEU A 113 -9.96 -9.16 7.02
CA LEU A 113 -9.00 -9.67 6.06
C LEU A 113 -7.66 -8.97 6.28
N THR A 114 -6.56 -9.71 6.20
CA THR A 114 -5.20 -9.17 6.28
C THR A 114 -4.35 -9.68 5.13
N PRO A 115 -3.31 -8.95 4.70
CA PRO A 115 -2.38 -9.42 3.68
C PRO A 115 -1.60 -10.64 4.14
N GLU A 116 -1.30 -11.53 3.20
CA GLU A 116 -0.33 -12.61 3.42
C GLU A 116 1.01 -12.03 3.89
N ILE A 117 1.73 -12.75 4.76
CA ILE A 117 2.99 -12.28 5.36
C ILE A 117 3.98 -11.78 4.30
N LYS A 118 4.13 -12.49 3.18
CA LYS A 118 5.03 -12.13 2.07
C LYS A 118 4.69 -10.78 1.40
N ASP A 119 3.45 -10.34 1.55
CA ASP A 119 2.86 -9.16 0.91
C ASP A 119 2.72 -7.97 1.87
N ARG A 120 2.90 -8.18 3.18
CA ARG A 120 2.89 -7.11 4.19
C ARG A 120 3.94 -6.04 3.93
N PHE A 121 3.66 -4.83 4.42
CA PHE A 121 4.43 -3.64 4.07
C PHE A 121 5.90 -3.74 4.49
N TRP A 122 6.17 -4.08 5.76
CA TRP A 122 7.53 -4.16 6.28
C TRP A 122 8.31 -5.35 5.73
N VAL A 123 7.65 -6.48 5.45
CA VAL A 123 8.30 -7.61 4.75
C VAL A 123 8.78 -7.21 3.35
N ASN A 124 8.00 -6.43 2.61
CA ASN A 124 8.44 -5.94 1.31
C ASN A 124 9.52 -4.85 1.41
N LEU A 125 9.36 -3.87 2.30
CA LEU A 125 10.29 -2.74 2.42
C LEU A 125 11.61 -3.14 3.12
N ILE A 126 11.52 -3.72 4.32
CA ILE A 126 12.68 -4.09 5.15
C ILE A 126 13.22 -5.47 4.74
N GLY A 127 12.36 -6.44 4.44
CA GLY A 127 12.79 -7.76 3.99
C GLY A 127 13.40 -7.68 2.59
N LYS A 128 12.56 -7.44 1.58
CA LYS A 128 12.99 -7.49 0.16
C LYS A 128 13.77 -6.24 -0.29
N GLY A 129 13.61 -5.12 0.40
CA GLY A 129 14.22 -3.84 0.04
C GLY A 129 13.40 -3.02 -0.95
N TYR A 130 12.09 -3.21 -1.03
CA TYR A 130 11.28 -2.46 -1.98
C TYR A 130 11.31 -0.96 -1.64
N PRO A 131 11.56 -0.07 -2.61
CA PRO A 131 11.45 1.36 -2.36
C PRO A 131 10.03 1.71 -1.92
N ALA A 132 9.89 2.73 -1.06
CA ALA A 132 8.60 3.20 -0.61
C ALA A 132 7.67 3.51 -1.80
N PRO A 133 6.36 3.20 -1.73
CA PRO A 133 5.44 3.36 -2.85
C PRO A 133 5.46 4.78 -3.46
N ARG A 134 5.43 4.85 -4.79
CA ARG A 134 5.38 6.10 -5.57
C ARG A 134 4.32 6.00 -6.65
N MET A 135 3.98 7.13 -7.28
CA MET A 135 2.99 7.19 -8.38
C MET A 135 3.23 6.14 -9.47
N LYS A 136 4.47 6.02 -9.95
CA LYS A 136 4.85 5.04 -11.00
C LYS A 136 5.19 3.65 -10.45
N PHE A 137 5.23 3.47 -9.13
CA PHE A 137 5.61 2.22 -8.47
C PHE A 137 4.78 1.98 -7.21
N ARG A 138 3.45 1.88 -7.40
CA ARG A 138 2.47 1.74 -6.32
C ARG A 138 2.15 0.27 -6.06
N TRP A 139 3.08 -0.43 -5.41
CA TRP A 139 2.92 -1.86 -5.10
C TRP A 139 2.00 -2.14 -3.89
N CYS A 140 1.77 -1.16 -3.02
CA CYS A 140 1.06 -1.35 -1.76
C CYS A 140 -0.45 -1.59 -1.95
N THR A 141 -1.12 -0.88 -2.86
CA THR A 141 -2.57 -0.99 -3.03
C THR A 141 -2.99 -2.39 -3.48
N ASP A 142 -2.31 -2.91 -4.50
CA ASP A 142 -2.61 -4.24 -5.04
C ASP A 142 -2.43 -5.32 -3.97
N ARG A 143 -1.27 -5.33 -3.30
CA ARG A 143 -0.90 -6.36 -2.33
C ARG A 143 -1.64 -6.26 -1.01
N LEU A 144 -1.78 -5.06 -0.47
CA LEU A 144 -2.31 -4.86 0.88
C LEU A 144 -3.83 -4.72 0.89
N LYS A 145 -4.45 -4.15 -0.15
CA LYS A 145 -5.91 -3.87 -0.17
C LYS A 145 -6.67 -4.76 -1.14
N ILE A 146 -6.21 -4.87 -2.38
CA ILE A 146 -6.97 -5.54 -3.45
C ILE A 146 -6.87 -7.07 -3.33
N SER A 147 -5.66 -7.62 -3.22
CA SER A 147 -5.42 -9.06 -3.21
C SER A 147 -6.16 -9.81 -2.08
N PRO A 148 -6.17 -9.35 -0.81
CA PRO A 148 -6.90 -10.03 0.26
C PRO A 148 -8.42 -10.06 0.01
N SER A 149 -8.99 -8.93 -0.42
CA SER A 149 -10.42 -8.82 -0.76
C SER A 149 -10.78 -9.70 -1.96
N ASN A 150 -10.02 -9.60 -3.05
CA ASN A 150 -10.26 -10.37 -4.27
C ASN A 150 -10.17 -11.87 -4.01
N SER A 151 -9.17 -12.32 -3.24
CA SER A 151 -9.03 -13.72 -2.87
C SER A 151 -10.25 -14.24 -2.11
N PHE A 152 -10.78 -13.45 -1.17
CA PHE A 152 -12.01 -13.81 -0.44
C PHE A 152 -13.22 -13.89 -1.36
N ILE A 153 -13.46 -12.84 -2.16
CA ILE A 153 -14.62 -12.74 -3.06
C ILE A 153 -14.58 -13.84 -4.12
N GLN A 154 -13.42 -14.07 -4.74
CA GLN A 154 -13.26 -15.10 -5.77
C GLN A 154 -13.48 -16.51 -5.20
N ASN A 155 -13.00 -16.78 -3.98
CA ASN A 155 -13.24 -18.05 -3.31
C ASN A 155 -14.73 -18.28 -3.00
N LEU A 156 -15.47 -17.21 -2.66
CA LEU A 156 -16.91 -17.29 -2.43
C LEU A 156 -17.68 -17.49 -3.75
N ALA A 157 -17.38 -16.70 -4.77
CA ALA A 157 -17.98 -16.85 -6.10
C ALA A 157 -17.72 -18.24 -6.70
N ASN A 158 -16.50 -18.77 -6.56
CA ASN A 158 -16.17 -20.12 -7.04
C ASN A 158 -16.96 -21.23 -6.31
N LYS A 159 -17.29 -21.05 -5.03
CA LYS A 159 -18.07 -22.02 -4.25
C LYS A 159 -19.57 -21.94 -4.52
N ASN A 160 -20.08 -20.73 -4.75
CA ASN A 160 -21.51 -20.45 -4.85
C ASN A 160 -22.00 -20.18 -6.28
N GLY A 161 -21.09 -20.20 -7.28
CA GLY A 161 -21.36 -19.87 -8.67
C GLY A 161 -21.20 -18.39 -8.97
N GLU A 162 -21.82 -17.52 -8.15
CA GLU A 162 -21.77 -16.06 -8.27
C GLU A 162 -21.64 -15.40 -6.88
N ALA A 163 -21.33 -14.10 -6.84
CA ALA A 163 -21.40 -13.27 -5.63
C ALA A 163 -21.90 -11.86 -5.96
N ILE A 164 -22.58 -11.20 -5.01
CA ILE A 164 -22.94 -9.77 -5.10
C ILE A 164 -22.04 -8.96 -4.17
N LEU A 165 -21.19 -8.11 -4.73
CA LEU A 165 -20.34 -7.18 -4.02
C LEU A 165 -21.05 -5.84 -3.83
N VAL A 166 -21.33 -5.47 -2.58
CA VAL A 166 -21.96 -4.21 -2.21
C VAL A 166 -20.92 -3.19 -1.80
N LEU A 167 -20.93 -2.01 -2.42
CA LEU A 167 -19.95 -0.94 -2.20
C LEU A 167 -20.63 0.40 -1.93
N GLY A 168 -20.06 1.17 -1.01
CA GLY A 168 -20.49 2.54 -0.70
C GLY A 168 -19.92 3.60 -1.65
N THR A 169 -19.69 3.29 -2.92
CA THR A 169 -19.15 4.25 -3.90
C THR A 169 -20.22 5.20 -4.41
N ARG A 170 -19.87 6.49 -4.59
CA ARG A 170 -20.81 7.55 -4.98
C ARG A 170 -20.34 8.29 -6.23
N LYS A 171 -21.28 8.69 -7.10
CA LYS A 171 -20.96 9.50 -8.30
C LYS A 171 -20.43 10.89 -7.92
N ALA A 172 -20.93 11.44 -6.82
CA ALA A 172 -20.49 12.72 -6.29
C ALA A 172 -19.05 12.71 -5.70
N GLU A 173 -18.35 11.57 -5.67
CA GLU A 173 -16.99 11.50 -5.11
C GLU A 173 -15.91 12.06 -6.05
N SER A 174 -16.08 11.93 -7.38
CA SER A 174 -15.23 12.58 -8.39
C SER A 174 -15.78 12.36 -9.81
N THR A 175 -15.49 13.27 -10.74
CA THR A 175 -15.84 13.13 -12.16
C THR A 175 -15.31 11.83 -12.79
N ALA A 176 -14.08 11.44 -12.43
CA ALA A 176 -13.48 10.20 -12.92
C ALA A 176 -14.25 8.95 -12.44
N ARG A 177 -14.69 8.93 -11.18
CA ARG A 177 -15.51 7.83 -10.65
C ARG A 177 -16.90 7.80 -11.27
N ALA A 178 -17.54 8.95 -11.46
CA ALA A 178 -18.83 9.04 -12.14
C ALA A 178 -18.77 8.43 -13.55
N ALA A 179 -17.76 8.82 -14.35
CA ALA A 179 -17.58 8.29 -15.70
C ALA A 179 -17.37 6.75 -15.73
N VAL A 180 -16.64 6.21 -14.75
CA VAL A 180 -16.44 4.76 -14.63
C VAL A 180 -17.76 4.06 -14.25
N MET A 181 -18.52 4.60 -13.30
CA MET A 181 -19.81 4.04 -12.90
C MET A 181 -20.81 4.07 -14.07
N ASP A 182 -20.92 5.21 -14.75
CA ASP A 182 -21.81 5.40 -15.90
C ASP A 182 -21.48 4.43 -17.04
N LYS A 183 -20.19 4.13 -17.26
CA LYS A 183 -19.75 3.12 -18.23
C LYS A 183 -20.27 1.73 -17.91
N PHE A 184 -20.20 1.30 -16.65
CA PHE A 184 -20.70 -0.02 -16.24
C PHE A 184 -22.22 -0.08 -16.18
N GLU A 185 -22.88 1.02 -15.80
CA GLU A 185 -24.35 1.15 -15.82
C GLU A 185 -24.91 1.15 -17.24
N SER A 186 -24.19 1.72 -18.21
CA SER A 186 -24.58 1.77 -19.63
C SER A 186 -24.15 0.54 -20.43
N SER A 187 -23.45 -0.42 -19.83
CA SER A 187 -23.01 -1.66 -20.49
C SER A 187 -24.21 -2.42 -21.08
N SER A 188 -24.15 -2.72 -22.38
CA SER A 188 -25.19 -3.47 -23.10
C SER A 188 -25.15 -4.97 -22.81
N THR A 189 -24.06 -5.48 -22.26
CA THR A 189 -23.87 -6.89 -21.91
C THR A 189 -24.46 -7.25 -20.54
N ASN A 190 -24.78 -6.24 -19.73
CA ASN A 190 -25.25 -6.43 -18.36
C ASN A 190 -26.72 -6.90 -18.33
N THR A 191 -26.90 -8.21 -18.15
CA THR A 191 -28.21 -8.86 -18.07
C THR A 191 -29.00 -8.54 -16.80
N ARG A 192 -28.37 -7.94 -15.78
CA ARG A 192 -28.99 -7.64 -14.47
C ARG A 192 -29.20 -6.14 -14.22
N LYS A 193 -29.07 -5.31 -15.24
CA LYS A 193 -29.26 -3.85 -15.15
C LYS A 193 -30.63 -3.46 -14.56
N ALA A 194 -31.69 -4.20 -14.90
CA ALA A 194 -33.04 -3.96 -14.36
C ALA A 194 -33.14 -4.15 -12.84
N LEU A 195 -32.21 -4.90 -12.23
CA LEU A 195 -32.11 -5.12 -10.79
C LEU A 195 -31.17 -4.12 -10.11
N GLY A 196 -30.67 -3.12 -10.84
CA GLY A 196 -29.72 -2.13 -10.31
C GLY A 196 -28.31 -2.68 -10.08
N LEU A 197 -27.97 -3.84 -10.66
CA LEU A 197 -26.65 -4.45 -10.57
C LEU A 197 -25.76 -4.03 -11.74
N THR A 198 -24.46 -3.92 -11.51
CA THR A 198 -23.44 -3.67 -12.53
C THR A 198 -22.40 -4.79 -12.59
N GLU A 199 -21.73 -4.95 -13.73
CA GLU A 199 -20.64 -5.93 -13.89
C GLU A 199 -19.38 -5.47 -13.15
N ASN A 200 -18.60 -6.42 -12.62
CA ASN A 200 -17.28 -6.14 -12.08
C ASN A 200 -16.21 -6.25 -13.18
N GLY A 201 -15.36 -5.23 -13.34
CA GLY A 201 -14.32 -5.23 -14.37
C GLY A 201 -13.10 -6.13 -14.09
N SER A 202 -12.95 -6.67 -12.88
CA SER A 202 -11.76 -7.45 -12.47
C SER A 202 -12.08 -8.84 -11.95
N LEU A 203 -13.27 -9.06 -11.41
CA LEU A 203 -13.70 -10.34 -10.83
C LEU A 203 -14.80 -10.98 -11.68
N GLU A 204 -14.52 -12.16 -12.21
CA GLU A 204 -15.52 -12.93 -12.96
C GLU A 204 -16.64 -13.41 -12.03
N ARG A 205 -17.88 -13.41 -12.54
CA ARG A 205 -19.07 -13.89 -11.83
C ARG A 205 -19.35 -13.13 -10.51
N VAL A 206 -18.96 -11.85 -10.47
CA VAL A 206 -19.25 -10.94 -9.37
C VAL A 206 -20.05 -9.75 -9.90
N TRP A 207 -21.21 -9.52 -9.30
CA TRP A 207 -22.08 -8.37 -9.57
C TRP A 207 -21.85 -7.28 -8.54
N VAL A 208 -21.89 -6.01 -8.93
CA VAL A 208 -21.68 -4.87 -8.04
C VAL A 208 -22.99 -4.15 -7.77
N TYR A 209 -23.27 -3.87 -6.49
CA TYR A 209 -24.42 -3.11 -6.03
C TYR A 209 -23.98 -1.88 -5.23
N THR A 210 -24.52 -0.71 -5.54
CA THR A 210 -24.11 0.58 -4.97
C THR A 210 -25.32 1.38 -4.47
N PRO A 211 -25.88 1.02 -3.29
CA PRO A 211 -27.18 1.55 -2.82
C PRO A 211 -27.18 3.06 -2.58
N ILE A 212 -26.02 3.66 -2.31
CA ILE A 212 -25.87 5.10 -2.04
C ILE A 212 -25.24 5.87 -3.21
N SER A 213 -25.22 5.29 -4.42
CA SER A 213 -24.51 5.85 -5.58
C SER A 213 -24.88 7.29 -5.93
N SER A 214 -26.14 7.67 -5.70
CA SER A 214 -26.70 9.01 -5.94
C SER A 214 -26.50 10.00 -4.78
N TRP A 215 -26.02 9.55 -3.61
CA TRP A 215 -25.93 10.39 -2.42
C TRP A 215 -24.79 11.40 -2.52
N SER A 216 -25.03 12.62 -2.02
CA SER A 216 -23.98 13.61 -1.79
C SER A 216 -23.23 13.33 -0.48
N ASN A 217 -22.19 14.12 -0.21
CA ASN A 217 -21.45 14.02 1.06
C ASN A 217 -22.33 14.34 2.27
N ASP A 218 -23.15 15.39 2.13
CA ASP A 218 -24.01 15.88 3.20
C ASP A 218 -25.19 14.93 3.42
N ASP A 219 -25.71 14.30 2.35
CA ASP A 219 -26.76 13.28 2.47
C ASP A 219 -26.30 12.11 3.35
N VAL A 220 -25.05 11.65 3.20
CA VAL A 220 -24.51 10.58 4.04
C VAL A 220 -24.49 10.98 5.52
N TRP A 221 -24.04 12.20 5.83
CA TRP A 221 -23.99 12.67 7.22
C TRP A 221 -25.37 12.94 7.81
N ILE A 222 -26.30 13.51 7.02
CA ILE A 222 -27.69 13.69 7.43
C ILE A 222 -28.29 12.34 7.80
N TYR A 223 -28.09 11.31 6.97
CA TYR A 223 -28.54 9.95 7.28
C TYR A 223 -27.92 9.39 8.56
N LEU A 224 -26.59 9.41 8.67
CA LEU A 224 -25.87 8.86 9.83
C LEU A 224 -26.24 9.56 11.15
N ASN A 225 -26.53 10.86 11.11
CA ASN A 225 -26.94 11.62 12.30
C ASN A 225 -28.43 11.44 12.63
N SER A 226 -29.26 11.12 11.63
CA SER A 226 -30.71 10.97 11.80
C SER A 226 -31.12 9.55 12.15
N VAL A 227 -30.32 8.55 11.76
CA VAL A 227 -30.62 7.13 11.91
C VAL A 227 -29.63 6.48 12.86
N LYS A 228 -30.15 5.75 13.85
CA LYS A 228 -29.33 5.06 14.84
C LYS A 228 -28.52 3.96 14.17
N ASN A 229 -27.32 3.69 14.68
CA ASN A 229 -26.54 2.54 14.26
C ASN A 229 -27.16 1.23 14.81
N PRO A 230 -27.52 0.24 13.97
CA PRO A 230 -28.23 -0.97 14.40
C PRO A 230 -27.33 -2.00 15.11
N TRP A 231 -25.99 -1.86 15.06
CA TRP A 231 -25.05 -2.67 15.85
C TRP A 231 -24.50 -1.91 17.07
N ASN A 232 -25.20 -0.86 17.51
CA ASN A 232 -24.89 -0.10 18.74
C ASN A 232 -23.47 0.48 18.79
N PHE A 233 -22.96 0.91 17.63
CA PHE A 233 -21.69 1.62 17.51
C PHE A 233 -21.95 3.07 17.08
N PRO A 234 -21.82 4.05 17.98
CA PRO A 234 -22.44 5.36 17.75
C PRO A 234 -21.87 6.14 16.55
N ASN A 235 -22.77 6.64 15.70
CA ASN A 235 -22.38 7.45 14.54
C ASN A 235 -21.78 8.81 14.94
N HIS A 236 -22.04 9.31 16.15
CA HIS A 236 -21.43 10.53 16.65
C HIS A 236 -19.94 10.38 16.90
N ASP A 237 -19.48 9.21 17.36
CA ASP A 237 -18.05 8.93 17.55
C ASP A 237 -17.33 8.91 16.19
N LEU A 238 -18.00 8.39 15.15
CA LEU A 238 -17.50 8.45 13.77
C LEU A 238 -17.32 9.90 13.34
N MET A 239 -18.33 10.75 13.56
CA MET A 239 -18.24 12.18 13.26
C MET A 239 -17.09 12.84 14.04
N GLY A 240 -16.94 12.54 15.32
CA GLY A 240 -15.83 13.04 16.16
C GLY A 240 -14.45 12.66 15.61
N MET A 241 -14.30 11.45 15.08
CA MET A 241 -13.06 11.03 14.41
C MET A 241 -12.77 11.85 13.14
N TYR A 242 -13.79 12.15 12.33
CA TYR A 242 -13.65 13.01 11.15
C TYR A 242 -13.35 14.47 11.53
N GLN A 243 -14.00 14.99 12.58
CA GLN A 243 -13.76 16.32 13.13
C GLN A 243 -12.32 16.48 13.61
N GLY A 244 -11.84 15.53 14.43
CA GLY A 244 -10.46 15.55 14.94
C GLY A 244 -9.41 15.43 13.85
N ALA A 245 -9.73 14.84 12.70
CA ALA A 245 -8.84 14.71 11.55
C ALA A 245 -8.90 15.89 10.56
N THR A 246 -9.69 16.91 10.86
CA THR A 246 -9.85 18.11 10.04
C THR A 246 -9.09 19.27 10.69
N GLU A 247 -8.38 20.05 9.88
CA GLU A 247 -7.60 21.20 10.36
C GLU A 247 -8.52 22.23 11.04
N GLY A 248 -8.16 22.65 12.26
CA GLY A 248 -8.97 23.56 13.07
C GLY A 248 -10.09 22.91 13.87
N GLY A 249 -10.33 21.59 13.74
CA GLY A 249 -11.26 20.83 14.58
C GLY A 249 -12.75 21.14 14.39
N GLU A 250 -13.09 22.06 13.48
CA GLU A 250 -14.47 22.45 13.20
C GLU A 250 -15.07 21.61 12.07
N CYS A 251 -16.35 21.21 12.24
CA CYS A 251 -17.17 20.67 11.17
C CYS A 251 -18.33 21.61 10.89
N PRO A 252 -18.19 22.52 9.90
CA PRO A 252 -19.31 23.30 9.44
C PRO A 252 -20.28 22.34 8.72
N LEU A 253 -21.33 21.91 9.41
CA LEU A 253 -22.54 21.37 8.75
C LEU A 253 -23.29 22.57 8.15
N VAL A 254 -22.68 23.22 7.15
CA VAL A 254 -23.21 24.45 6.57
C VAL A 254 -23.97 24.09 5.29
N VAL A 255 -25.17 24.65 5.18
CA VAL A 255 -26.11 24.50 4.04
C VAL A 255 -25.60 25.22 2.77
N ASP A 256 -24.43 25.86 2.85
CA ASP A 256 -23.86 26.71 1.81
C ASP A 256 -22.63 26.06 1.16
N LYS A 257 -22.65 26.00 -0.18
CA LYS A 257 -21.75 25.18 -1.01
C LYS A 257 -20.29 25.65 -1.03
N SER A 258 -20.01 26.79 -0.42
CA SER A 258 -18.70 27.44 -0.40
C SER A 258 -17.79 26.96 0.75
N THR A 259 -18.35 26.27 1.74
CA THR A 259 -17.59 25.80 2.91
C THR A 259 -17.34 24.29 2.80
N GLN A 260 -16.08 23.85 2.88
CA GLN A 260 -15.74 22.42 2.85
C GLN A 260 -16.34 21.73 4.08
N SER A 261 -17.26 20.77 3.86
CA SER A 261 -17.83 19.96 4.94
C SER A 261 -16.83 18.90 5.44
N CYS A 262 -16.93 18.50 6.71
CA CYS A 262 -15.98 17.62 7.40
C CYS A 262 -15.95 16.15 6.91
N GLY A 263 -16.34 15.87 5.67
CA GLY A 263 -16.35 14.52 5.08
C GLY A 263 -15.26 14.24 4.04
N ASP A 264 -14.41 15.22 3.72
CA ASP A 264 -13.31 15.05 2.75
C ASP A 264 -11.99 14.58 3.40
N SER A 265 -11.89 14.61 4.72
CA SER A 265 -10.76 14.07 5.48
C SER A 265 -10.61 12.57 5.21
N ARG A 266 -9.54 12.18 4.52
CA ARG A 266 -9.25 10.79 4.15
C ARG A 266 -8.27 10.19 5.15
N PHE A 267 -8.70 9.12 5.83
CA PHE A 267 -7.81 8.32 6.66
C PHE A 267 -6.91 7.44 5.79
N GLY A 268 -5.62 7.67 5.89
CA GLY A 268 -4.59 6.91 5.17
C GLY A 268 -3.84 5.93 6.07
N CYS A 269 -2.98 5.12 5.42
CA CYS A 269 -1.96 4.35 6.12
C CYS A 269 -0.91 5.30 6.70
N TYR A 270 -0.46 5.09 7.94
CA TYR A 270 0.55 5.98 8.57
C TYR A 270 1.89 5.99 7.83
N VAL A 271 2.17 4.98 7.00
CA VAL A 271 3.37 4.87 6.15
C VAL A 271 3.21 5.48 4.75
N CYS A 272 2.08 6.12 4.44
CA CYS A 272 1.75 6.51 3.07
C CYS A 272 2.64 7.67 2.55
N THR A 273 3.46 7.37 1.54
CA THR A 273 4.36 8.32 0.84
C THR A 273 3.79 8.88 -0.47
N MET A 274 2.52 8.60 -0.77
CA MET A 274 1.84 9.09 -2.00
C MET A 274 1.43 10.56 -1.91
N VAL A 275 1.35 11.08 -0.69
CA VAL A 275 1.11 12.49 -0.36
C VAL A 275 2.36 13.05 0.31
N THR A 276 2.53 14.37 0.31
CA THR A 276 3.65 15.05 1.00
C THR A 276 3.58 14.87 2.50
N GLU A 277 2.40 15.07 3.07
CA GLU A 277 2.14 14.96 4.51
C GLU A 277 0.85 14.20 4.79
N ASP A 278 0.81 13.53 5.95
CA ASP A 278 -0.44 12.98 6.46
C ASP A 278 -1.20 14.07 7.23
N LYS A 279 -1.98 14.85 6.48
CA LYS A 279 -2.80 15.93 7.05
C LYS A 279 -3.75 15.42 8.13
N SER A 280 -4.31 14.22 7.94
CA SER A 280 -5.29 13.65 8.87
C SER A 280 -4.66 13.33 10.22
N MET A 281 -3.51 12.66 10.21
CA MET A 281 -2.78 12.31 11.43
C MET A 281 -2.18 13.56 12.09
N ASN A 282 -1.64 14.50 11.31
CA ASN A 282 -1.14 15.77 11.85
C ASN A 282 -2.26 16.60 12.50
N ALA A 283 -3.44 16.67 11.87
CA ALA A 283 -4.59 17.36 12.45
C ALA A 283 -5.07 16.68 13.73
N MET A 284 -5.12 15.34 13.76
CA MET A 284 -5.48 14.61 14.99
C MET A 284 -4.56 14.96 16.16
N ILE A 285 -3.24 15.02 15.92
CA ILE A 285 -2.26 15.39 16.94
C ILE A 285 -2.39 16.87 17.34
N ALA A 286 -2.57 17.77 16.37
CA ALA A 286 -2.67 19.19 16.63
C ALA A 286 -3.95 19.58 17.38
N ASN A 287 -5.05 18.87 17.13
CA ASN A 287 -6.34 19.12 17.75
C ASN A 287 -6.47 18.48 19.14
N ASP A 288 -5.60 17.54 19.50
CA ASP A 288 -5.69 16.76 20.74
C ASP A 288 -4.30 16.31 21.21
N GLU A 289 -3.79 16.96 22.26
CA GLU A 289 -2.49 16.66 22.87
C GLU A 289 -2.39 15.20 23.36
N GLU A 290 -3.51 14.56 23.72
CA GLU A 290 -3.51 13.14 24.11
C GLU A 290 -3.16 12.21 22.94
N LYS A 291 -3.10 12.72 21.70
CA LYS A 291 -2.71 11.96 20.50
C LYS A 291 -1.25 12.13 20.11
N GLU A 292 -0.43 12.85 20.90
CA GLU A 292 1.02 13.02 20.65
C GLU A 292 1.78 11.70 20.51
N TRP A 293 1.31 10.62 21.13
CA TRP A 293 1.89 9.27 20.99
C TRP A 293 1.93 8.76 19.54
N MET A 294 1.20 9.38 18.61
CA MET A 294 1.25 9.07 17.17
C MET A 294 2.45 9.70 16.45
N TYR A 295 3.14 10.68 17.06
CA TYR A 295 4.29 11.37 16.46
C TYR A 295 5.45 10.45 16.03
N PRO A 296 5.79 9.36 16.75
CA PRO A 296 6.76 8.38 16.27
C PRO A 296 6.38 7.76 14.91
N LEU A 297 5.09 7.57 14.63
CA LEU A 297 4.63 7.03 13.34
C LEU A 297 4.76 8.06 12.21
N VAL A 298 4.45 9.33 12.51
CA VAL A 298 4.69 10.46 11.59
C VAL A 298 6.19 10.56 11.26
N SER A 299 7.04 10.45 12.27
CA SER A 299 8.49 10.50 12.12
C SER A 299 9.01 9.34 11.26
N LEU A 300 8.50 8.12 11.50
CA LEU A 300 8.82 6.93 10.72
C LEU A 300 8.45 7.09 9.24
N ARG A 301 7.28 7.65 8.95
CA ARG A 301 6.85 7.99 7.59
C ARG A 301 7.83 8.95 6.91
N ASN A 302 8.25 9.99 7.62
CA ASN A 302 9.11 11.05 7.09
C ASN A 302 10.54 10.58 6.75
N GLU A 303 10.99 9.45 7.29
CA GLU A 303 12.23 8.79 6.86
C GLU A 303 12.13 8.27 5.41
N LEU A 304 10.93 7.83 4.99
CA LEU A 304 10.64 7.26 3.66
C LEU A 304 10.12 8.28 2.65
N GLU A 305 9.66 9.43 3.13
CA GLU A 305 9.02 10.47 2.35
C GLU A 305 10.04 11.25 1.50
N ILE A 306 9.74 11.40 0.21
CA ILE A 306 10.62 12.03 -0.77
C ILE A 306 10.00 13.24 -1.48
N ASN A 307 8.70 13.47 -1.30
CA ASN A 307 8.02 14.60 -1.90
C ASN A 307 8.24 15.83 -1.03
N ASP A 308 8.16 17.00 -1.65
CA ASP A 308 8.20 18.25 -0.91
C ASP A 308 7.64 19.33 -1.82
N ALA A 309 6.95 20.31 -1.24
CA ALA A 309 6.52 21.48 -1.98
C ALA A 309 7.73 22.33 -2.41
N VAL A 310 8.80 22.32 -1.61
CA VAL A 310 10.03 23.06 -1.89
C VAL A 310 10.96 22.21 -2.75
N LYS A 311 11.22 22.65 -3.99
CA LYS A 311 12.05 21.93 -4.99
C LYS A 311 13.42 21.50 -4.44
N GLU A 312 14.10 22.36 -3.71
CA GLU A 312 15.44 22.07 -3.15
C GLU A 312 15.40 20.96 -2.09
N LYS A 313 14.40 20.99 -1.21
CA LYS A 313 14.19 19.94 -0.19
C LYS A 313 13.82 18.61 -0.84
N LYS A 314 12.95 18.65 -1.86
CA LYS A 314 12.62 17.46 -2.68
C LYS A 314 13.88 16.85 -3.29
N LEU A 315 14.74 17.65 -3.91
CA LEU A 315 16.01 17.18 -4.48
C LEU A 315 16.97 16.61 -3.43
N ALA A 316 17.01 17.18 -2.23
CA ALA A 316 17.80 16.63 -1.13
C ALA A 316 17.27 15.27 -0.64
N LYS A 317 15.95 15.14 -0.50
CA LYS A 317 15.30 13.86 -0.12
C LYS A 317 15.50 12.78 -1.19
N LEU A 318 15.40 13.14 -2.46
CA LEU A 318 15.64 12.23 -3.58
C LEU A 318 17.09 11.72 -3.61
N ARG A 319 18.08 12.59 -3.35
CA ARG A 319 19.48 12.18 -3.16
C ARG A 319 19.62 11.17 -2.04
N ARG A 320 19.09 11.50 -0.87
CA ARG A 320 19.14 10.62 0.31
C ARG A 320 18.52 9.26 0.02
N ASP A 321 17.32 9.21 -0.57
CA ASP A 321 16.69 7.94 -0.93
C ASP A 321 17.51 7.15 -1.95
N ARG A 322 18.08 7.82 -2.95
CA ARG A 322 18.94 7.20 -3.94
C ARG A 322 20.19 6.58 -3.31
N ASP A 323 20.86 7.29 -2.41
CA ASP A 323 22.06 6.82 -1.71
C ASP A 323 21.77 5.60 -0.82
N ASN A 324 20.53 5.48 -0.35
CA ASN A 324 20.05 4.33 0.41
C ASN A 324 19.68 3.11 -0.47
N ARG A 325 19.82 3.20 -1.79
CA ARG A 325 19.38 2.15 -2.73
C ARG A 325 20.54 1.62 -3.56
N ASP A 326 20.54 0.32 -3.75
CA ASP A 326 21.51 -0.38 -4.61
C ASP A 326 21.36 0.13 -6.04
N PHE A 327 22.46 0.40 -6.73
CA PHE A 327 22.42 0.83 -8.13
C PHE A 327 21.97 -0.31 -9.08
N ARG A 328 22.01 -1.56 -8.61
CA ARG A 328 21.53 -2.76 -9.32
C ARG A 328 20.06 -3.02 -9.01
N ARG A 329 19.32 -3.58 -9.97
CA ARG A 329 18.01 -4.19 -9.73
C ARG A 329 18.14 -5.43 -8.83
N MET A 330 17.02 -5.95 -8.31
CA MET A 330 17.03 -7.13 -7.44
C MET A 330 17.69 -8.37 -8.07
N ASN A 331 17.62 -8.50 -9.40
CA ASN A 331 18.26 -9.56 -10.17
C ASN A 331 19.70 -9.23 -10.61
N GLY A 332 20.31 -8.15 -10.11
CA GLY A 332 21.65 -7.70 -10.49
C GLY A 332 21.72 -6.84 -11.75
N GLN A 333 20.63 -6.75 -12.54
CA GLN A 333 20.66 -6.02 -13.80
C GLN A 333 20.81 -4.51 -13.57
N LEU A 334 21.53 -3.87 -14.49
CA LEU A 334 21.64 -2.42 -14.58
C LEU A 334 20.63 -1.92 -15.61
N THR A 335 19.74 -1.01 -15.20
CA THR A 335 18.76 -0.38 -16.10
C THR A 335 19.13 1.08 -16.26
N VAL A 336 19.22 1.59 -17.49
CA VAL A 336 19.47 3.01 -17.75
C VAL A 336 18.15 3.74 -18.00
N HIS A 337 18.01 4.93 -17.42
CA HIS A 337 16.95 5.86 -17.74
C HIS A 337 17.55 7.14 -18.34
N VAL A 338 17.05 7.54 -19.50
CA VAL A 338 17.50 8.71 -20.25
C VAL A 338 16.39 9.74 -20.26
N THR A 339 16.69 10.97 -19.83
CA THR A 339 15.80 12.12 -19.94
C THR A 339 16.47 13.24 -20.73
N LYS A 340 15.77 14.36 -20.92
CA LYS A 340 16.32 15.57 -21.53
C LYS A 340 17.49 16.17 -20.73
N ASN A 341 17.59 15.85 -19.44
CA ASN A 341 18.57 16.44 -18.53
C ASN A 341 19.77 15.51 -18.23
N GLY A 342 19.81 14.32 -18.82
CA GLY A 342 20.92 13.36 -18.67
C GLY A 342 20.48 11.88 -18.71
N ALA A 343 21.47 11.00 -18.51
CA ALA A 343 21.28 9.55 -18.46
C ALA A 343 21.92 8.96 -17.19
N ASP A 344 21.19 8.11 -16.48
CA ASP A 344 21.73 7.43 -15.29
C ASP A 344 21.11 6.05 -15.06
N VAL A 345 21.75 5.27 -14.20
CA VAL A 345 21.25 3.98 -13.74
C VAL A 345 20.06 4.16 -12.80
N VAL A 346 19.04 3.33 -12.99
CA VAL A 346 17.88 3.26 -12.11
C VAL A 346 18.20 2.34 -10.95
N HIS A 347 18.31 2.92 -9.75
CA HIS A 347 18.57 2.16 -8.54
C HIS A 347 17.47 1.12 -8.30
N GLY A 348 17.82 0.00 -7.68
CA GLY A 348 16.93 -1.09 -7.30
C GLY A 348 16.55 -1.03 -5.82
N PRO A 349 16.73 -2.12 -5.05
CA PRO A 349 16.23 -2.20 -3.68
C PRO A 349 17.03 -1.37 -2.69
N TYR A 350 16.47 -1.12 -1.50
CA TYR A 350 17.19 -0.57 -0.36
C TYR A 350 18.35 -1.48 0.07
N ILE A 351 19.50 -0.87 0.34
CA ILE A 351 20.73 -1.55 0.78
C ILE A 351 20.58 -2.09 2.21
N GLN A 352 21.47 -3.02 2.59
CA GLN A 352 21.46 -3.66 3.92
C GLN A 352 21.41 -2.64 5.07
N SER A 353 22.29 -1.64 5.06
CA SER A 353 22.38 -0.65 6.14
C SER A 353 21.08 0.14 6.32
N PHE A 354 20.41 0.51 5.23
CA PHE A 354 19.13 1.20 5.30
C PHE A 354 17.99 0.27 5.77
N ARG A 355 17.97 -0.99 5.34
CA ARG A 355 16.98 -1.98 5.82
C ARG A 355 17.14 -2.25 7.32
N GLU A 356 18.36 -2.38 7.81
CA GLU A 356 18.68 -2.49 9.25
C GLU A 356 18.29 -1.21 10.02
N HIS A 357 18.55 -0.03 9.45
CA HIS A 357 18.14 1.24 10.02
C HIS A 357 16.61 1.35 10.14
N MET A 358 15.88 1.01 9.07
CA MET A 358 14.41 1.04 9.09
C MET A 358 13.83 0.01 10.06
N LEU A 359 14.38 -1.20 10.14
CA LEU A 359 13.99 -2.18 11.17
C LEU A 359 14.12 -1.59 12.57
N LYS A 360 15.26 -0.96 12.87
CA LYS A 360 15.49 -0.30 14.16
C LYS A 360 14.44 0.80 14.40
N LYS A 361 14.20 1.68 13.42
CA LYS A 361 13.24 2.78 13.52
C LYS A 361 11.80 2.30 13.75
N VAL A 362 11.37 1.22 13.09
CA VAL A 362 10.03 0.64 13.30
C VAL A 362 9.90 0.12 14.73
N LEU A 363 10.90 -0.60 15.24
CA LEU A 363 10.88 -1.12 16.61
C LEU A 363 10.95 0.01 17.65
N GLU A 364 11.72 1.06 17.40
CA GLU A 364 11.78 2.25 18.26
C GLU A 364 10.43 2.98 18.29
N ALA A 365 9.79 3.15 17.14
CA ALA A 365 8.45 3.72 17.05
C ALA A 365 7.42 2.87 17.78
N GLN A 366 7.49 1.55 17.66
CA GLN A 366 6.63 0.63 18.40
C GLN A 366 6.77 0.82 19.91
N VAL A 367 7.99 0.79 20.43
CA VAL A 367 8.26 0.98 21.88
C VAL A 367 7.75 2.34 22.35
N ALA A 368 7.98 3.40 21.56
CA ALA A 368 7.51 4.75 21.90
C ALA A 368 5.97 4.81 21.97
N VAL A 369 5.27 4.24 20.99
CA VAL A 369 3.80 4.19 20.98
C VAL A 369 3.26 3.38 22.17
N GLN A 370 3.87 2.23 22.48
CA GLN A 370 3.45 1.39 23.59
C GLN A 370 3.63 2.07 24.96
N GLN A 371 4.62 2.97 25.10
CA GLN A 371 4.90 3.69 26.33
C GLN A 371 4.07 4.96 26.50
N MET A 372 3.85 5.71 25.42
CA MET A 372 3.18 7.01 25.45
C MET A 372 1.67 6.91 25.21
N GLY A 373 1.24 5.86 24.51
CA GLY A 373 -0.14 5.72 24.05
C GLY A 373 -1.11 5.21 25.12
N PRO A 374 -2.42 5.35 24.87
CA PRO A 374 -3.46 4.86 25.76
C PRO A 374 -3.47 3.33 25.87
N PRO A 375 -4.18 2.74 26.86
CA PRO A 375 -4.22 1.30 27.10
C PRO A 375 -4.51 0.44 25.85
N GLU A 376 -5.31 0.95 24.92
CA GLU A 376 -5.68 0.27 23.67
C GLU A 376 -4.50 0.03 22.73
N VAL A 377 -3.44 0.85 22.80
CA VAL A 377 -2.25 0.72 21.92
C VAL A 377 -1.01 0.22 22.67
N GLN A 378 -1.11 -0.07 23.97
CA GLN A 378 0.01 -0.61 24.76
C GLN A 378 0.51 -1.96 24.23
N ASN A 379 -0.36 -2.73 23.58
CA ASN A 379 -0.02 -4.01 22.95
C ASN A 379 0.13 -3.90 21.43
N LEU A 380 0.21 -2.69 20.87
CA LEU A 380 0.36 -2.50 19.43
C LEU A 380 1.69 -3.08 18.96
N GLU A 381 1.64 -4.04 18.03
CA GLU A 381 2.82 -4.55 17.33
C GLU A 381 2.86 -3.96 15.91
N LEU A 382 3.84 -3.09 15.63
CA LEU A 382 4.07 -2.58 14.27
C LEU A 382 4.75 -3.62 13.38
N LEU A 383 5.48 -4.56 14.00
CA LEU A 383 6.24 -5.58 13.30
C LEU A 383 6.18 -6.90 14.10
N PRO A 384 5.08 -7.67 13.95
CA PRO A 384 4.84 -8.89 14.72
C PRO A 384 5.85 -10.00 14.37
N LEU A 385 5.93 -11.03 15.22
CA LEU A 385 6.96 -12.07 15.13
C LEU A 385 7.02 -12.77 13.77
N GLU A 386 5.87 -13.05 13.15
CA GLU A 386 5.83 -13.69 11.84
C GLU A 386 6.46 -12.83 10.73
N GLU A 387 6.38 -11.48 10.85
CA GLU A 387 7.07 -10.57 9.93
C GLU A 387 8.56 -10.49 10.22
N LEU A 388 8.96 -10.47 11.51
CA LEU A 388 10.36 -10.53 11.90
C LEU A 388 11.04 -11.79 11.33
N GLU A 389 10.42 -12.96 11.50
CA GLU A 389 10.95 -14.23 10.98
C GLU A 389 10.94 -14.27 9.45
N ALA A 390 9.93 -13.70 8.79
CA ALA A 390 9.90 -13.59 7.33
C ALA A 390 11.02 -12.68 6.79
N ILE A 391 11.22 -11.51 7.41
CA ILE A 391 12.32 -10.58 7.07
C ILE A 391 13.67 -11.27 7.29
N ARG A 392 13.86 -11.89 8.45
CA ARG A 392 15.09 -12.61 8.79
C ARG A 392 15.38 -13.72 7.78
N LYS A 393 14.36 -14.47 7.38
CA LYS A 393 14.47 -15.51 6.36
C LYS A 393 14.94 -14.93 5.01
N ILE A 394 14.31 -13.85 4.55
CA ILE A 394 14.72 -13.16 3.30
C ILE A 394 16.18 -12.71 3.39
N TRP A 395 16.58 -12.10 4.50
CA TRP A 395 17.94 -11.61 4.70
C TRP A 395 18.97 -12.76 4.64
N LEU A 396 18.68 -13.88 5.31
CA LEU A 396 19.60 -15.03 5.36
C LEU A 396 19.64 -15.83 4.06
N GLU A 397 18.47 -16.13 3.49
CA GLU A 397 18.35 -17.08 2.37
C GLU A 397 18.47 -16.42 1.00
N GLU A 398 17.90 -15.22 0.83
CA GLU A 398 17.87 -14.52 -0.48
C GLU A 398 18.95 -13.44 -0.59
N LYS A 399 19.27 -12.74 0.51
CA LYS A 399 20.27 -11.66 0.52
C LYS A 399 21.66 -12.11 1.02
N HIS A 400 21.76 -13.34 1.50
CA HIS A 400 22.98 -13.94 2.05
C HIS A 400 23.63 -13.13 3.21
N GLU A 401 22.81 -12.48 4.02
CA GLU A 401 23.20 -11.63 5.17
C GLU A 401 23.43 -12.50 6.40
N VAL A 402 24.42 -13.37 6.29
CA VAL A 402 24.73 -14.43 7.27
C VAL A 402 25.17 -13.90 8.64
N GLU A 403 25.44 -12.60 8.76
CA GLU A 403 25.66 -11.89 10.03
C GLU A 403 24.46 -12.02 10.97
N ASP A 404 23.25 -12.19 10.43
CA ASP A 404 22.02 -12.37 11.18
C ASP A 404 21.77 -11.22 12.18
N ASN A 405 21.81 -9.98 11.68
CA ASN A 405 21.74 -8.78 12.51
C ASN A 405 20.35 -8.51 13.12
N LEU A 406 19.28 -9.10 12.59
CA LEU A 406 17.91 -8.82 13.02
C LEU A 406 17.66 -9.13 14.51
N PRO A 407 17.98 -10.33 15.04
CA PRO A 407 17.84 -10.62 16.47
C PRO A 407 18.57 -9.61 17.37
N LYS A 408 19.77 -9.17 16.95
CA LYS A 408 20.55 -8.20 17.69
C LYS A 408 19.89 -6.82 17.70
N ILE A 409 19.38 -6.36 16.56
CA ILE A 409 18.66 -5.08 16.46
C ILE A 409 17.42 -5.13 17.36
N TYR A 410 16.68 -6.24 17.33
CA TYR A 410 15.53 -6.47 18.19
C TYR A 410 15.90 -6.37 19.67
N GLU A 411 16.90 -7.12 20.14
CA GLU A 411 17.33 -7.13 21.53
C GLU A 411 17.84 -5.76 21.99
N GLN A 412 18.50 -5.02 21.10
CA GLN A 412 18.99 -3.67 21.37
C GLN A 412 17.86 -2.67 21.61
N VAL A 413 16.74 -2.78 20.88
CA VAL A 413 15.62 -1.84 20.95
C VAL A 413 14.59 -2.28 21.99
N ILE A 414 14.08 -3.52 21.87
CA ILE A 414 13.01 -4.07 22.71
C ILE A 414 13.49 -4.39 24.12
N LYS A 415 14.81 -4.53 24.34
CA LYS A 415 15.42 -4.92 25.63
C LYS A 415 14.96 -6.29 26.15
N ALA A 416 14.50 -7.15 25.25
CA ALA A 416 14.14 -8.54 25.53
C ALA A 416 14.83 -9.48 24.53
N PRO A 417 15.12 -10.75 24.90
CA PRO A 417 15.66 -11.74 23.99
C PRO A 417 14.79 -11.90 22.74
N TYR A 418 15.41 -12.08 21.57
CA TYR A 418 14.65 -12.31 20.35
C TYR A 418 13.82 -13.61 20.45
N PRO A 419 12.49 -13.56 20.29
CA PRO A 419 11.62 -14.72 20.54
C PRO A 419 11.60 -15.74 19.38
N GLY A 420 12.19 -15.41 18.23
CA GLY A 420 12.22 -16.28 17.06
C GLY A 420 13.21 -17.46 17.18
N LYS A 421 13.33 -18.23 16.10
CA LYS A 421 14.10 -19.49 16.13
C LYS A 421 15.59 -19.23 16.39
N ARG A 422 16.16 -19.91 17.37
CA ARG A 422 17.61 -19.87 17.59
C ARG A 422 18.33 -20.54 16.42
N ARG A 423 19.40 -19.90 15.95
CA ARG A 423 20.27 -20.43 14.90
C ARG A 423 21.55 -20.97 15.53
N ALA A 424 22.00 -22.15 15.08
CA ALA A 424 23.29 -22.67 15.50
C ALA A 424 24.42 -21.76 14.99
N HIS A 425 25.41 -21.49 15.84
CA HIS A 425 26.59 -20.76 15.43
C HIS A 425 27.33 -21.52 14.32
N HIS A 426 27.59 -20.84 13.22
CA HIS A 426 28.40 -21.40 12.16
C HIS A 426 29.89 -21.22 12.50
N PRO A 427 30.74 -22.27 12.42
CA PRO A 427 32.14 -22.17 12.83
C PRO A 427 32.95 -21.15 12.02
N VAL A 428 32.68 -21.03 10.71
CA VAL A 428 33.39 -20.12 9.79
C VAL A 428 32.65 -18.80 9.52
N LEU A 429 31.40 -18.87 9.04
CA LEU A 429 30.49 -17.74 8.83
C LEU A 429 29.91 -17.19 10.14
N ASN A 430 30.79 -16.84 11.09
CA ASN A 430 30.42 -16.12 12.29
C ASN A 430 30.75 -14.62 12.14
N ARG A 431 30.21 -13.82 13.04
CA ARG A 431 30.32 -12.37 13.01
C ARG A 431 31.76 -11.86 13.09
N ASP A 432 32.61 -12.49 13.89
CA ASP A 432 34.01 -12.04 14.05
C ASP A 432 34.82 -12.28 12.78
N THR A 433 34.62 -13.43 12.13
CA THR A 433 35.24 -13.74 10.84
C THR A 433 34.72 -12.80 9.74
N LEU A 434 33.41 -12.55 9.70
CA LEU A 434 32.81 -11.64 8.72
C LEU A 434 33.28 -10.18 8.92
N ALA A 435 33.43 -9.74 10.16
CA ALA A 435 33.99 -8.42 10.47
C ALA A 435 35.45 -8.30 9.97
N LYS A 436 36.28 -9.32 10.20
CA LYS A 436 37.65 -9.37 9.68
C LYS A 436 37.69 -9.38 8.16
N LEU A 437 36.81 -10.15 7.51
CA LEU A 437 36.68 -10.19 6.05
C LEU A 437 36.31 -8.81 5.51
N LYS A 438 35.33 -8.13 6.13
CA LYS A 438 34.93 -6.79 5.73
C LYS A 438 36.10 -5.80 5.82
N THR A 439 36.82 -5.78 6.94
CA THR A 439 38.00 -4.93 7.12
C THR A 439 39.09 -5.25 6.09
N TYR A 440 39.31 -6.52 5.76
CA TYR A 440 40.27 -6.92 4.73
C TYR A 440 39.86 -6.38 3.36
N CYS A 441 38.60 -6.53 2.96
CA CYS A 441 38.09 -5.99 1.69
C CYS A 441 38.25 -4.46 1.63
N GLU A 442 37.89 -3.75 2.70
CA GLU A 442 38.03 -2.28 2.80
C GLU A 442 39.50 -1.85 2.61
N GLN A 443 40.45 -2.56 3.23
CA GLN A 443 41.89 -2.30 3.07
C GLN A 443 42.41 -2.55 1.64
N HIS A 444 41.70 -3.37 0.86
CA HIS A 444 42.04 -3.70 -0.52
C HIS A 444 41.20 -2.90 -1.54
N GLY A 445 40.62 -1.77 -1.13
CA GLY A 445 39.96 -0.82 -2.03
C GLY A 445 38.45 -1.00 -2.20
N ASP A 446 37.82 -1.90 -1.43
CA ASP A 446 36.35 -2.12 -1.47
C ASP A 446 35.59 -1.05 -0.66
N LYS A 447 35.66 0.21 -1.12
CA LYS A 447 35.01 1.34 -0.42
C LYS A 447 33.49 1.23 -0.38
N GLU A 448 32.88 0.61 -1.39
CA GLU A 448 31.42 0.45 -1.52
C GLU A 448 30.90 -0.87 -0.93
N GLY A 449 31.80 -1.77 -0.49
CA GLY A 449 31.44 -3.06 0.11
C GLY A 449 30.94 -4.11 -0.88
N LEU A 450 31.17 -3.92 -2.19
CA LEU A 450 30.70 -4.81 -3.25
C LEU A 450 31.47 -6.14 -3.25
N LEU A 451 32.80 -6.08 -3.08
CA LEU A 451 33.63 -7.27 -3.00
C LEU A 451 33.29 -8.09 -1.75
N TYR A 452 33.12 -7.42 -0.60
CA TYR A 452 32.67 -8.05 0.63
C TYR A 452 31.33 -8.78 0.44
N GLN A 453 30.34 -8.10 -0.16
CA GLN A 453 29.03 -8.69 -0.43
C GLN A 453 29.13 -9.94 -1.31
N GLN A 454 29.92 -9.87 -2.39
CA GLN A 454 30.11 -11.00 -3.31
C GLN A 454 30.77 -12.18 -2.60
N ILE A 455 31.90 -11.98 -1.91
CA ILE A 455 32.59 -13.06 -1.18
C ILE A 455 31.67 -13.68 -0.12
N ARG A 456 30.98 -12.85 0.66
CA ARG A 456 30.01 -13.31 1.67
C ARG A 456 28.92 -14.19 1.05
N ALA A 457 28.32 -13.74 -0.05
CA ALA A 457 27.27 -14.47 -0.75
C ALA A 457 27.79 -15.78 -1.34
N THR A 458 28.97 -15.78 -1.97
CA THR A 458 29.62 -16.98 -2.50
C THR A 458 29.87 -18.01 -1.40
N MET A 459 30.40 -17.58 -0.24
CA MET A 459 30.61 -18.49 0.89
C MET A 459 29.29 -19.04 1.45
N SER A 460 28.23 -18.22 1.48
CA SER A 460 26.89 -18.64 1.92
C SER A 460 26.30 -19.73 1.02
N VAL A 461 26.34 -19.52 -0.31
CA VAL A 461 25.90 -20.50 -1.32
C VAL A 461 26.72 -21.78 -1.25
N ALA A 462 28.05 -21.68 -1.21
CA ALA A 462 28.94 -22.84 -1.10
C ALA A 462 28.64 -23.67 0.16
N ASN A 463 28.38 -22.99 1.29
CA ASN A 463 28.07 -23.65 2.54
C ASN A 463 26.69 -24.34 2.53
N LYS A 464 25.67 -23.70 1.93
CA LYS A 464 24.32 -24.28 1.76
C LYS A 464 24.36 -25.64 1.05
N HIS A 465 25.24 -25.79 0.07
CA HIS A 465 25.39 -27.03 -0.69
C HIS A 465 26.41 -28.03 -0.10
N ARG A 466 27.15 -27.66 0.95
CA ARG A 466 28.27 -28.47 1.50
C ARG A 466 27.85 -29.90 1.85
N ASN A 467 26.70 -30.07 2.51
CA ASN A 467 26.23 -31.36 2.99
C ASN A 467 25.11 -31.98 2.13
N GLN A 468 24.80 -31.38 0.98
CA GLN A 468 23.77 -31.90 0.08
C GLN A 468 24.34 -33.00 -0.81
N LEU A 469 23.66 -34.16 -0.84
CA LEU A 469 24.00 -35.30 -1.70
C LEU A 469 23.92 -34.95 -3.19
N ARG A 470 23.00 -34.05 -3.57
CA ARG A 470 22.83 -33.56 -4.95
C ARG A 470 23.01 -32.04 -5.00
N ARG A 471 24.04 -31.59 -5.72
CA ARG A 471 24.41 -30.16 -5.85
C ARG A 471 24.07 -29.57 -7.22
N ALA A 472 22.97 -30.02 -7.82
CA ALA A 472 22.63 -29.67 -9.21
C ALA A 472 22.48 -28.14 -9.44
N LYS A 473 22.03 -27.39 -8.42
CA LYS A 473 21.82 -25.94 -8.50
C LYS A 473 23.03 -25.09 -8.06
N LEU A 474 24.11 -25.71 -7.56
CA LEU A 474 25.25 -24.97 -7.01
C LEU A 474 25.90 -24.06 -8.05
N GLY A 475 26.14 -24.57 -9.26
CA GLY A 475 26.77 -23.79 -10.33
C GLY A 475 25.91 -22.60 -10.75
N GLU A 476 24.59 -22.80 -10.85
CA GLU A 476 23.63 -21.73 -11.18
C GLU A 476 23.60 -20.64 -10.10
N GLU A 477 23.48 -21.02 -8.82
CA GLU A 477 23.46 -20.06 -7.71
C GLU A 477 24.80 -19.32 -7.55
N LEU A 478 25.94 -19.99 -7.80
CA LEU A 478 27.25 -19.33 -7.78
C LEU A 478 27.41 -18.34 -8.94
N ASN A 479 27.00 -18.71 -10.15
CA ASN A 479 27.05 -17.81 -11.30
C ASN A 479 26.17 -16.57 -11.06
N ASP A 480 24.95 -16.74 -10.54
CA ASP A 480 24.07 -15.61 -10.22
C ASP A 480 24.71 -14.64 -9.20
N VAL A 481 25.37 -15.15 -8.16
CA VAL A 481 26.10 -14.31 -7.20
C VAL A 481 27.29 -13.58 -7.85
N LEU A 482 28.05 -14.29 -8.69
CA LEU A 482 29.21 -13.70 -9.35
C LEU A 482 28.79 -12.61 -10.35
N ASP A 483 27.76 -12.88 -11.16
CA ASP A 483 27.20 -11.93 -12.13
C ASP A 483 26.67 -10.66 -11.44
N LYS A 484 26.01 -10.81 -10.28
CA LYS A 484 25.54 -9.66 -9.47
C LYS A 484 26.70 -8.81 -8.92
N GLY A 485 27.85 -9.43 -8.66
CA GLY A 485 29.05 -8.77 -8.13
C GLY A 485 30.10 -8.44 -9.18
N ALA A 486 29.74 -8.35 -10.46
CA ALA A 486 30.71 -8.22 -11.56
C ALA A 486 31.50 -6.90 -11.57
N PHE A 487 31.13 -5.90 -10.77
CA PHE A 487 31.72 -4.55 -10.78
C PHE A 487 32.38 -4.22 -9.44
N ASN A 488 33.49 -3.50 -9.48
CA ASN A 488 34.24 -3.07 -8.29
C ASN A 488 33.76 -1.73 -7.74
N SER A 489 33.02 -0.94 -8.54
CA SER A 489 32.39 0.31 -8.09
C SER A 489 31.12 0.64 -8.87
N MET A 490 30.29 1.51 -8.28
CA MET A 490 29.12 2.09 -8.94
C MET A 490 29.53 2.86 -10.20
N PHE A 491 30.69 3.52 -10.20
CA PHE A 491 31.19 4.26 -11.35
C PHE A 491 31.42 3.33 -12.55
N GLU A 492 32.14 2.23 -12.34
CA GLU A 492 32.41 1.21 -13.35
C GLU A 492 31.11 0.60 -13.89
N ALA A 493 30.18 0.26 -12.99
CA ALA A 493 28.88 -0.26 -13.36
C ALA A 493 28.06 0.75 -14.20
N LYS A 494 28.07 2.02 -13.82
CA LYS A 494 27.36 3.09 -14.53
C LYS A 494 27.92 3.28 -15.93
N GLU A 495 29.24 3.37 -16.07
CA GLU A 495 29.90 3.51 -17.37
C GLU A 495 29.52 2.35 -18.29
N PHE A 496 29.69 1.12 -17.82
CA PHE A 496 29.31 -0.08 -18.56
C PHE A 496 27.83 -0.06 -19.01
N ALA A 497 26.91 0.29 -18.11
CA ALA A 497 25.48 0.33 -18.40
C ALA A 497 25.13 1.39 -19.47
N LEU A 498 25.72 2.58 -19.36
CA LEU A 498 25.53 3.67 -20.32
C LEU A 498 26.07 3.31 -21.69
N GLU A 499 27.27 2.73 -21.77
CA GLU A 499 27.85 2.29 -23.04
C GLU A 499 27.02 1.19 -23.70
N ARG A 500 26.59 0.18 -22.92
CA ARG A 500 25.72 -0.89 -23.42
C ARG A 500 24.40 -0.34 -23.97
N GLU A 501 23.78 0.61 -23.28
CA GLU A 501 22.54 1.24 -23.74
C GLU A 501 22.77 2.09 -25.00
N ARG A 502 23.87 2.84 -25.06
CA ARG A 502 24.28 3.58 -26.27
C ARG A 502 24.41 2.63 -27.46
N HIS A 503 25.08 1.49 -27.30
CA HIS A 503 25.23 0.49 -28.36
C HIS A 503 23.90 -0.12 -28.78
N ARG A 504 23.02 -0.45 -27.83
CA ARG A 504 21.67 -0.97 -28.12
C ARG A 504 20.87 0.00 -28.98
N LEU A 505 20.89 1.29 -28.64
CA LEU A 505 20.20 2.33 -29.40
C LEU A 505 20.79 2.53 -30.81
N HIS A 506 22.12 2.43 -30.97
CA HIS A 506 22.73 2.46 -32.31
C HIS A 506 22.30 1.27 -33.17
N ILE A 507 22.25 0.07 -32.59
CA ILE A 507 21.79 -1.14 -33.29
C ILE A 507 20.33 -0.97 -33.69
N GLN A 508 19.47 -0.47 -32.79
CA GLN A 508 18.07 -0.21 -33.09
C GLN A 508 17.94 0.80 -34.24
N LEU A 509 18.68 1.91 -34.20
CA LEU A 509 18.64 2.94 -35.25
C LEU A 509 19.13 2.40 -36.61
N THR A 510 20.08 1.48 -36.62
CA THR A 510 20.68 0.95 -37.85
C THR A 510 19.84 -0.16 -38.48
N ASN A 511 19.27 -1.04 -37.65
CA ASN A 511 18.67 -2.29 -38.11
C ASN A 511 17.13 -2.26 -38.17
N ASP A 512 16.48 -1.34 -37.45
CA ASP A 512 15.02 -1.24 -37.45
C ASP A 512 14.53 -0.29 -38.55
N HIS A 513 14.25 -0.87 -39.72
CA HIS A 513 13.73 -0.13 -40.89
C HIS A 513 12.27 0.30 -40.75
N SER A 514 11.57 -0.10 -39.67
CA SER A 514 10.17 0.28 -39.45
C SER A 514 10.00 1.63 -38.73
N LEU A 515 11.10 2.19 -38.21
CA LEU A 515 11.10 3.45 -37.47
C LEU A 515 10.80 4.64 -38.37
N ASN A 516 9.83 5.46 -37.96
CA ASN A 516 9.55 6.73 -38.63
C ASN A 516 10.61 7.80 -38.27
N THR A 517 10.61 8.92 -39.00
CA THR A 517 11.58 10.00 -38.82
C THR A 517 11.58 10.57 -37.40
N GLU A 518 10.42 10.69 -36.76
CA GLU A 518 10.30 11.22 -35.40
C GLU A 518 10.92 10.26 -34.36
N GLU A 519 10.70 8.96 -34.53
CA GLU A 519 11.29 7.91 -33.67
C GLU A 519 12.81 7.84 -33.83
N GLN A 520 13.31 7.97 -35.06
CA GLN A 520 14.75 8.03 -35.33
C GLN A 520 15.40 9.23 -34.64
N GLU A 521 14.80 10.41 -34.72
CA GLU A 521 15.31 11.61 -34.03
C GLU A 521 15.31 11.44 -32.51
N LYS A 522 14.23 10.89 -31.91
CA LYS A 522 14.18 10.58 -30.47
C LYS A 522 15.30 9.62 -30.04
N ILE A 523 15.63 8.63 -30.87
CA ILE A 523 16.72 7.69 -30.59
C ILE A 523 18.09 8.40 -30.68
N LYS A 524 18.30 9.24 -31.70
CA LYS A 524 19.53 10.05 -31.83
C LYS A 524 19.73 10.99 -30.65
N GLU A 525 18.66 11.64 -30.18
CA GLU A 525 18.70 12.50 -28.98
C GLU A 525 19.14 11.72 -27.74
N LYS A 526 18.58 10.52 -27.52
CA LYS A 526 19.00 9.65 -26.41
C LYS A 526 20.47 9.25 -26.50
N ILE A 527 20.93 8.88 -27.71
CA ILE A 527 22.34 8.54 -27.97
C ILE A 527 23.24 9.73 -27.64
N HIS A 528 22.88 10.93 -28.09
CA HIS A 528 23.62 12.15 -27.82
C HIS A 528 23.71 12.41 -26.31
N MET A 529 22.58 12.30 -25.61
CA MET A 529 22.52 12.51 -24.17
C MET A 529 23.40 11.53 -23.40
N ILE A 530 23.33 10.23 -23.72
CA ILE A 530 24.18 9.21 -23.10
C ILE A 530 25.66 9.52 -23.38
N THR A 531 26.00 9.87 -24.62
CA THR A 531 27.39 10.19 -25.00
C THR A 531 27.93 11.39 -24.24
N LYS A 532 27.09 12.41 -24.03
CA LYS A 532 27.43 13.57 -23.20
C LYS A 532 27.71 13.14 -21.76
N CYS A 533 26.82 12.35 -21.14
CA CYS A 533 26.99 11.87 -19.77
C CYS A 533 28.21 10.96 -19.56
N ILE A 534 28.63 10.19 -20.57
CA ILE A 534 29.86 9.39 -20.51
C ILE A 534 31.10 10.30 -20.55
N LYS A 535 31.10 11.34 -21.41
CA LYS A 535 32.25 12.25 -21.59
C LYS A 535 32.43 13.21 -20.41
N GLU A 536 31.33 13.74 -19.90
CA GLU A 536 31.32 14.62 -18.74
C GLU A 536 31.36 13.75 -17.47
N GLN A 537 32.58 13.30 -17.11
CA GLN A 537 32.81 12.57 -15.86
C GLN A 537 32.16 13.32 -14.70
N GLY A 538 31.05 12.78 -14.17
CA GLY A 538 30.33 13.39 -13.07
C GLY A 538 29.08 14.21 -13.43
N TYR A 539 28.46 14.03 -14.61
CA TYR A 539 27.09 14.54 -14.80
C TYR A 539 26.14 13.83 -13.82
N SER A 540 25.91 14.49 -12.69
CA SER A 540 25.02 14.08 -11.64
C SER A 540 23.59 14.19 -12.15
N SER A 541 22.85 13.11 -12.02
CA SER A 541 21.42 12.93 -12.33
C SER A 541 20.45 13.78 -11.52
N LEU A 542 20.94 14.80 -10.83
CA LEU A 542 20.12 15.66 -9.99
C LEU A 542 19.02 16.43 -10.72
N PRO A 543 19.16 16.84 -12.00
CA PRO A 543 18.05 17.43 -12.73
C PRO A 543 17.11 16.39 -13.38
N LEU A 544 17.31 15.07 -13.20
CA LEU A 544 16.52 14.02 -13.88
C LEU A 544 15.13 13.77 -13.28
N GLU A 545 14.85 14.22 -12.05
CA GLU A 545 13.64 13.81 -11.31
C GLU A 545 12.62 14.95 -11.08
N THR A 546 12.85 16.14 -11.64
CA THR A 546 11.89 17.26 -11.55
C THR A 546 10.97 17.41 -12.75
N ASP A 547 11.24 16.70 -13.85
CA ASP A 547 10.38 16.74 -15.05
C ASP A 547 9.18 15.80 -14.85
N VAL A 548 8.28 16.20 -13.95
CA VAL A 548 6.88 15.85 -14.08
C VAL A 548 6.40 16.65 -15.29
N VAL A 549 5.96 15.93 -16.31
CA VAL A 549 5.14 16.46 -17.41
C VAL A 549 4.06 17.33 -16.77
N GLU A 550 4.06 18.64 -17.04
CA GLU A 550 2.85 19.45 -16.89
C GLU A 550 1.79 18.75 -17.75
N VAL A 551 0.90 18.02 -17.08
CA VAL A 551 -0.31 17.51 -17.69
C VAL A 551 -1.26 18.71 -17.62
N ASP A 552 -1.41 19.38 -18.76
CA ASP A 552 -2.59 20.20 -19.03
C ASP A 552 -3.89 19.41 -18.80
#